data_AF-A0A256ZB91-F1
#
_entry.id   AF-A0A256ZB91-F1
#
_cell.length_a   1.000
_cell.length_b   1.000
_cell.length_c   1.000
_cell.angle_alpha   90.00
_cell.angle_beta   90.00
_cell.angle_gamma   90.00
#
_symmetry.space_group_name_H-M   'P 1'
#
loop_
_entity.id
_entity.type
_entity.pdbx_description
1 polymer ?
#
loop_
_entity_poly.entity_id
_entity_poly.type
_entity_poly.pdbx_seq_one_letter_code
_entity_poly.pdbx_strand_id
1 'polypeptide(L)' 'LAMTSRKDNAGFLKERFKGDELVTRAANYLEKASELYREVYQLIKDGATSEEVGEVVNLLKKASVYEREAGLLMIEAGR' A
#
# COMPACT_ATOMS: atom_id res chain seq x y z
N LEU A 1 -1.63 4.09 11.01
CA LEU A 1 -1.46 5.26 10.11
C LEU A 1 -1.20 4.85 8.66
N ALA A 2 -0.18 4.02 8.37
CA ALA A 2 0.17 3.60 7.01
C ALA A 2 -1.01 2.96 6.25
N MET A 3 -1.66 1.92 6.82
CA MET A 3 -2.85 1.29 6.23
C MET A 3 -3.90 2.30 5.80
N THR A 4 -4.41 3.11 6.74
CA THR A 4 -5.47 4.10 6.48
C THR A 4 -5.05 5.10 5.41
N SER A 5 -3.85 5.67 5.49
CA SER A 5 -3.34 6.62 4.50
C SER A 5 -3.29 6.04 3.09
N ARG A 6 -2.87 4.77 2.91
CA ARG A 6 -2.77 4.18 1.57
C ARG A 6 -4.16 3.89 0.99
N LYS A 7 -5.08 3.41 1.83
CA LYS A 7 -6.47 3.18 1.45
C LYS A 7 -7.16 4.49 1.04
N ASP A 8 -7.02 5.54 1.84
CA ASP A 8 -7.66 6.83 1.57
C ASP A 8 -7.07 7.48 0.31
N ASN A 9 -5.74 7.42 0.13
CA ASN A 9 -5.09 7.91 -1.08
C ASN A 9 -5.57 7.14 -2.31
N ALA A 10 -5.69 5.82 -2.25
CA ALA A 10 -6.22 5.04 -3.37
C ALA A 10 -7.65 5.44 -3.73
N GLY A 11 -8.51 5.61 -2.72
CA GLY A 11 -9.89 6.07 -2.91
C GLY A 11 -9.93 7.45 -3.57
N PHE A 12 -9.17 8.40 -3.05
CA PHE A 12 -9.05 9.75 -3.61
C PHE A 12 -8.59 9.74 -5.07
N LEU A 13 -7.55 8.96 -5.40
CA LEU A 13 -7.02 8.88 -6.75
C LEU A 13 -8.06 8.33 -7.74
N LYS A 14 -8.75 7.24 -7.37
CA LYS A 14 -9.80 6.64 -8.21
C LYS A 14 -10.99 7.57 -8.41
N GLU A 15 -11.35 8.36 -7.39
CA GLU A 15 -12.45 9.30 -7.49
C GLU A 15 -12.11 10.53 -8.34
N ARG A 16 -10.91 11.10 -8.13
CA ARG A 16 -10.52 12.39 -8.71
C ARG A 16 -10.01 12.31 -10.14
N PHE A 17 -9.44 11.17 -10.53
CA PHE A 17 -8.80 10.93 -11.83
C PHE A 17 -9.48 9.79 -12.59
N LYS A 18 -10.81 9.80 -12.63
CA LYS A 18 -11.59 8.79 -13.36
C LYS A 18 -11.19 8.75 -14.83
N GLY A 19 -10.87 7.55 -15.32
CA GLY A 19 -10.47 7.31 -16.71
C GLY A 19 -8.96 7.40 -16.96
N ASP A 20 -8.16 7.82 -15.98
CA ASP A 20 -6.70 7.74 -16.07
C ASP A 20 -6.22 6.34 -15.66
N GLU A 21 -5.71 5.59 -16.64
CA GLU A 21 -5.26 4.21 -16.43
C GLU A 21 -4.02 4.11 -15.54
N LEU A 22 -3.08 5.07 -15.64
CA LEU A 22 -1.86 5.08 -14.84
C LEU A 22 -2.18 5.38 -13.38
N VAL A 23 -3.01 6.41 -13.14
CA VAL A 23 -3.46 6.76 -11.79
C VAL A 23 -4.30 5.65 -11.17
N THR A 24 -5.16 4.99 -11.96
CA THR A 24 -5.94 3.83 -11.49
C THR A 24 -5.04 2.68 -11.07
N ARG A 25 -3.99 2.38 -11.86
CA ARG A 25 -3.01 1.34 -11.50
C ARG A 25 -2.21 1.72 -10.26
N ALA A 26 -1.79 2.98 -10.12
CA ALA A 26 -1.12 3.46 -8.91
C ALA A 26 -1.99 3.30 -7.67
N ALA A 27 -3.29 3.67 -7.76
CA ALA A 27 -4.25 3.50 -6.68
C ALA A 27 -4.41 2.02 -6.28
N ASN A 28 -4.47 1.11 -7.25
CA ASN A 28 -4.55 -0.33 -6.97
C ASN A 28 -3.30 -0.86 -6.24
N TYR A 29 -2.11 -0.34 -6.54
CA TYR A 29 -0.91 -0.70 -5.79
C TYR A 29 -0.93 -0.17 -4.35
N LEU A 30 -1.46 1.04 -4.14
CA LEU A 30 -1.66 1.57 -2.78
C LEU A 30 -2.67 0.72 -1.98
N GLU A 31 -3.75 0.22 -2.60
CA GLU A 31 -4.67 -0.72 -1.94
C GLU A 31 -3.96 -2.00 -1.50
N LYS A 32 -3.16 -2.62 -2.39
CA LYS A 32 -2.38 -3.81 -2.04
C LYS A 32 -1.39 -3.54 -0.90
N ALA A 33 -0.72 -2.38 -0.90
CA ALA A 33 0.12 -1.98 0.23
C ALA A 33 -0.69 -1.82 1.52
N SER A 34 -1.89 -1.22 1.45
CA SER A 34 -2.79 -1.11 2.61
C SER A 34 -3.20 -2.48 3.16
N GLU A 35 -3.44 -3.47 2.31
CA GLU A 35 -3.80 -4.83 2.74
C GLU A 35 -2.65 -5.47 3.53
N LEU A 36 -1.42 -5.37 3.02
CA LEU A 36 -0.24 -5.88 3.73
C LEU A 36 -0.01 -5.17 5.07
N TYR A 37 -0.20 -3.84 5.13
CA TYR A 37 -0.14 -3.12 6.40
C TYR A 37 -1.24 -3.55 7.39
N ARG A 38 -2.42 -3.97 6.89
CA ARG A 38 -3.47 -4.55 7.73
C ARG A 38 -3.06 -5.91 8.28
N GLU A 39 -2.47 -6.77 7.45
CA GLU A 39 -1.95 -8.07 7.87
C GLU A 39 -0.88 -7.92 8.96
N VAL A 40 0.09 -7.01 8.75
CA VAL A 40 1.10 -6.67 9.77
C VAL A 40 0.44 -6.25 11.07
N TYR A 41 -0.54 -5.35 11.02
CA TYR A 41 -1.26 -4.91 12.22
C TYR A 41 -1.96 -6.07 12.93
N GLN A 42 -2.62 -6.97 12.18
CA GLN A 42 -3.32 -8.11 12.78
C GLN A 42 -2.36 -9.09 13.45
N LEU A 43 -1.16 -9.30 12.88
CA LEU A 43 -0.14 -10.17 13.47
C LEU A 43 0.39 -9.62 14.81
N ILE A 44 0.61 -8.31 14.90
CA ILE A 44 1.31 -7.73 16.06
C ILE A 44 0.39 -7.04 17.08
N LYS A 45 -0.93 -7.02 16.85
CA LYS A 45 -1.88 -6.24 17.68
C LYS A 45 -1.87 -6.65 19.15
N ASP A 46 -1.56 -7.91 19.44
CA ASP A 46 -1.54 -8.48 20.79
C ASP A 46 -0.10 -8.66 21.33
N GLY A 47 0.88 -8.03 20.66
CA GLY A 47 2.31 -8.27 20.86
C GLY A 47 2.90 -9.13 19.74
N ALA A 48 4.22 -9.04 19.54
CA ALA A 48 4.91 -9.79 18.50
C ALA A 48 5.85 -10.83 19.12
N THR A 49 5.72 -12.08 18.69
CA THR A 49 6.69 -13.15 18.97
C THR A 49 7.90 -13.03 18.03
N SER A 50 9.00 -13.70 18.38
CA SER A 50 10.19 -13.72 17.51
C SER A 50 9.94 -14.35 16.14
N GLU A 51 8.99 -15.27 16.03
CA GLU A 51 8.60 -15.91 14.78
C GLU A 51 7.81 -14.93 13.88
N GLU A 52 6.83 -14.23 14.44
CA GLU A 52 6.02 -13.23 13.73
C GLU A 52 6.85 -12.04 13.24
N VAL A 53 7.94 -11.67 13.94
CA VAL A 53 8.84 -10.59 13.48
C VAL A 53 9.38 -10.88 12.08
N GLY A 54 9.73 -12.13 11.77
CA GLY A 54 10.21 -12.50 10.44
C GLY A 54 9.14 -12.30 9.35
N GLU A 55 7.90 -12.68 9.65
CA GLU A 55 6.76 -12.50 8.76
C GLU A 55 6.43 -11.03 8.55
N VAL A 56 6.40 -10.24 9.63
CA VAL A 56 6.18 -8.79 9.59
C VAL A 56 7.20 -8.11 8.68
N VAL A 57 8.49 -8.42 8.82
CA VAL A 57 9.54 -7.86 7.96
C VAL A 57 9.29 -8.20 6.48
N ASN A 58 8.86 -9.43 6.19
CA ASN A 58 8.55 -9.83 4.81
C ASN A 58 7.34 -9.10 4.24
N LEU A 59 6.28 -8.92 5.03
CA LEU A 59 5.10 -8.16 4.63
C LEU A 59 5.44 -6.69 4.38
N LEU A 60 6.23 -6.06 5.26
CA LEU A 60 6.67 -4.67 5.10
C LEU A 60 7.53 -4.49 3.83
N LYS A 61 8.44 -5.43 3.54
CA LYS A 61 9.20 -5.43 2.29
C LYS A 61 8.29 -5.49 1.07
N LYS A 62 7.29 -6.39 1.06
CA LYS A 62 6.31 -6.49 -0.04
C LYS A 62 5.51 -5.19 -0.19
N ALA A 63 5.08 -4.59 0.92
CA ALA A 63 4.34 -3.32 0.91
C ALA A 63 5.18 -2.21 0.26
N SER A 64 6.46 -2.11 0.62
CA SER A 64 7.37 -1.10 0.06
C SER A 64 7.54 -1.22 -1.46
N VAL A 65 7.50 -2.45 -2.02
CA VAL A 65 7.55 -2.66 -3.47
C VAL A 65 6.31 -2.08 -4.13
N TYR A 66 5.12 -2.35 -3.59
CA TYR A 66 3.89 -1.77 -4.13
C TYR A 66 3.85 -0.24 -4.02
N GLU A 67 4.35 0.32 -2.92
CA GLU A 67 4.46 1.78 -2.77
C GLU A 67 5.42 2.39 -3.80
N ARG A 68 6.54 1.72 -4.09
CA ARG A 68 7.47 2.13 -5.15
C ARG A 68 6.80 2.14 -6.52
N GLU A 69 6.13 1.04 -6.88
CA GLU A 69 5.44 0.95 -8.18
C GLU A 69 4.33 2.00 -8.31
N ALA A 70 3.57 2.26 -7.24
CA ALA A 70 2.59 3.34 -7.22
C ALA A 70 3.26 4.71 -7.46
N GLY A 71 4.38 4.99 -6.78
CA GLY A 71 5.13 6.24 -6.94
C GLY A 71 5.65 6.46 -8.35
N LEU A 72 6.20 5.42 -8.99
CA LEU A 72 6.69 5.48 -10.37
C LEU A 72 5.57 5.81 -11.36
N LEU A 73 4.42 5.15 -11.23
CA LEU A 73 3.24 5.44 -12.07
C LEU A 73 2.72 6.86 -11.86
N MET A 74 2.72 7.38 -10.63
CA MET A 74 2.30 8.76 -10.37
C MET A 74 3.26 9.79 -10.98
N ILE A 75 4.57 9.51 -11.01
CA ILE A 75 5.54 10.36 -11.73
C ILE A 75 5.27 10.32 -13.23
N GLU A 76 4.95 9.15 -13.79
CA GLU A 76 4.64 8.99 -15.20
C GLU A 76 3.35 9.71 -15.59
N ALA A 77 2.29 9.59 -14.79
CA ALA A 77 1.01 10.27 -15.04
C ALA A 77 1.08 11.80 -14.95
N GLY A 78 2.09 12.34 -14.25
CA GLY A 78 2.31 13.79 -14.11
C GLY A 78 3.20 14.40 -15.19
N ARG A 79 3.70 13.61 -16.14
CA ARG A 79 4.48 14.09 -17.30
C ARG A 79 3.58 14.37 -18.49
#